data_AF-F3QN95-F1
#
_entry.id   AF-F3QN95-F1
#
_cell.length_a   1.000
_cell.length_b   1.000
_cell.length_c   1.000
_cell.angle_alpha   90.00
_cell.angle_beta   90.00
_cell.angle_gamma   90.00
#
_symmetry.space_group_name_H-M   'P 1'
#
loop_
_entity.id
_entity.type
_entity.pdbx_description
1 polymer ?
#
loop_
_entity_poly.entity_id
_entity_poly.type
_entity_poly.pdbx_seq_one_letter_code
_entity_poly.pdbx_strand_id
1 'polypeptide(L)'
;RVEDAFATLKDRLGCNRIRCSDNKALQGKTFVQFIATGLSLMVRSRIRCYMKENKKAGKLNLVYESDAKILQVLNNVMQTRFNHGYYFDEVAGKKIKYFEALGVGVPGAGPETPEDVQEEPEAETLLGTDIEI
;
A
#
# COMPACT_ATOMS: atom_id res chain seq x y z
N ARG A 1 -1.86 10.14 -15.96
CA ARG A 1 -3.12 10.82 -16.31
C ARG A 1 -4.28 9.93 -15.83
N VAL A 2 -5.52 10.41 -15.88
CA VAL A 2 -6.69 9.65 -15.38
C VAL A 2 -6.90 8.35 -16.18
N GLU A 3 -6.56 8.36 -17.45
CA GLU A 3 -6.61 7.22 -18.35
C GLU A 3 -5.68 6.09 -17.91
N ASP A 4 -4.49 6.41 -17.38
CA ASP A 4 -3.55 5.42 -16.85
C ASP A 4 -4.09 4.74 -15.58
N ALA A 5 -4.89 5.48 -14.80
CA ALA A 5 -5.59 4.94 -13.63
C ALA A 5 -6.69 3.97 -14.04
N PHE A 6 -7.47 4.31 -15.08
CA PHE A 6 -8.48 3.40 -15.63
C PHE A 6 -7.87 2.19 -16.35
N ALA A 7 -6.71 2.33 -16.98
CA ALA A 7 -5.96 1.20 -17.52
C ALA A 7 -5.50 0.26 -16.40
N THR A 8 -5.00 0.81 -15.28
CA THR A 8 -4.62 0.04 -14.09
C THR A 8 -5.82 -0.72 -13.52
N LEU A 9 -6.97 -0.06 -13.38
CA LEU A 9 -8.23 -0.66 -12.91
C LEU A 9 -8.65 -1.87 -13.77
N LYS A 10 -8.56 -1.74 -15.10
CA LYS A 10 -8.96 -2.78 -16.06
C LYS A 10 -7.97 -3.94 -16.14
N ASP A 11 -6.70 -3.62 -16.39
CA ASP A 11 -5.68 -4.62 -16.77
C ASP A 11 -5.02 -5.29 -15.57
N ARG A 12 -4.71 -4.53 -14.52
CA ARG A 12 -3.97 -5.07 -13.36
C ARG A 12 -4.86 -5.73 -12.33
N LEU A 13 -6.11 -5.30 -12.25
CA LEU A 13 -7.04 -5.80 -11.25
C LEU A 13 -8.20 -6.59 -11.87
N GLY A 14 -8.16 -6.84 -13.19
CA GLY A 14 -9.09 -7.75 -13.86
C GLY A 14 -10.53 -7.24 -13.94
N CYS A 15 -10.75 -5.92 -13.82
CA CYS A 15 -12.07 -5.30 -13.83
C CYS A 15 -12.71 -5.21 -15.24
N ASN A 16 -12.23 -5.99 -16.21
CA ASN A 16 -12.78 -6.04 -17.57
C ASN A 16 -14.22 -6.58 -17.61
N ARG A 17 -14.62 -7.39 -16.62
CA ARG A 17 -15.99 -7.85 -16.45
C ARG A 17 -16.28 -8.18 -14.99
N ILE A 18 -17.08 -7.35 -14.33
CA ILE A 18 -17.52 -7.58 -12.96
C ILE A 18 -18.62 -8.65 -12.98
N ARG A 19 -18.24 -9.91 -12.82
CA ARG A 19 -19.15 -11.08 -12.82
C ARG A 19 -20.03 -11.07 -11.56
N CYS A 20 -21.12 -10.32 -11.59
CA CYS A 20 -22.14 -10.27 -10.53
C CYS A 20 -23.54 -10.30 -11.16
N SER A 21 -24.49 -10.97 -10.51
CA SER A 21 -25.91 -10.93 -10.86
C SER A 21 -26.65 -9.77 -10.21
N ASP A 22 -26.21 -9.36 -9.02
CA ASP A 22 -26.97 -8.44 -8.17
C ASP A 22 -26.30 -7.07 -8.09
N ASN A 23 -27.10 -6.01 -8.10
CA ASN A 23 -26.62 -4.63 -8.02
C ASN A 23 -25.83 -4.35 -6.74
N LYS A 24 -26.22 -4.95 -5.60
CA LYS A 24 -25.50 -4.82 -4.33
C LYS A 24 -24.09 -5.41 -4.40
N ALA A 25 -23.95 -6.59 -5.02
CA ALA A 25 -22.65 -7.24 -5.22
C ALA A 25 -21.80 -6.46 -6.22
N LEU A 26 -22.42 -5.93 -7.29
CA LEU A 26 -21.75 -5.07 -8.27
C LEU A 26 -21.20 -3.80 -7.61
N GLN A 27 -22.00 -3.10 -6.80
CA GLN A 27 -21.60 -1.89 -6.10
C GLN A 27 -20.44 -2.17 -5.14
N GLY A 28 -20.55 -3.21 -4.31
CA GLY A 28 -19.51 -3.59 -3.37
C GLY A 28 -18.20 -3.96 -4.06
N LYS A 29 -18.24 -4.78 -5.11
CA LYS A 29 -17.03 -5.12 -5.89
C LYS A 29 -16.43 -3.90 -6.56
N THR A 30 -17.24 -3.05 -7.18
CA THR A 30 -16.76 -1.82 -7.84
C THR A 30 -16.07 -0.90 -6.84
N PHE A 31 -16.63 -0.75 -5.64
CA PHE A 31 -16.06 0.07 -4.58
C PHE A 31 -14.70 -0.46 -4.11
N VAL A 32 -14.61 -1.76 -3.77
CA VAL A 32 -13.34 -2.39 -3.37
C VAL A 32 -12.30 -2.27 -4.49
N GLN A 33 -12.74 -2.43 -5.73
CA GLN A 33 -11.89 -2.38 -6.91
C GLN A 33 -11.33 -0.97 -7.18
N PHE A 34 -12.14 0.06 -6.91
CA PHE A 34 -11.73 1.45 -6.95
C PHE A 34 -10.66 1.74 -5.89
N ILE A 35 -10.87 1.32 -4.63
CA ILE A 35 -9.89 1.47 -3.54
C ILE A 35 -8.58 0.76 -3.90
N ALA A 36 -8.65 -0.49 -4.35
CA ALA A 36 -7.47 -1.27 -4.74
C ALA A 36 -6.65 -0.57 -5.84
N THR A 37 -7.33 0.10 -6.79
CA THR A 37 -6.68 0.88 -7.85
C THR A 37 -5.98 2.12 -7.30
N GLY A 38 -6.64 2.86 -6.40
CA GLY A 38 -6.05 4.01 -5.73
C GLY A 38 -4.76 3.64 -5.00
N LEU A 39 -4.81 2.55 -4.20
CA LEU A 39 -3.63 2.05 -3.48
C LEU A 39 -2.52 1.59 -4.43
N SER A 40 -2.85 0.85 -5.49
CA SER A 40 -1.89 0.42 -6.52
C SER A 40 -1.19 1.63 -7.17
N LEU A 41 -1.93 2.71 -7.45
CA LEU A 41 -1.37 3.94 -8.01
C LEU A 41 -0.45 4.66 -7.02
N MET A 42 -0.80 4.73 -5.74
CA MET A 42 0.03 5.33 -4.69
C MET A 42 1.37 4.58 -4.55
N VAL A 43 1.30 3.25 -4.42
CA VAL A 43 2.48 2.37 -4.37
C VAL A 43 3.38 2.58 -5.58
N ARG A 44 2.78 2.60 -6.79
CA ARG A 44 3.52 2.83 -8.04
C ARG A 44 4.09 4.22 -8.19
N SER A 45 3.43 5.24 -7.65
CA SER A 45 3.94 6.60 -7.64
C SER A 45 5.22 6.67 -6.81
N ARG A 46 5.17 6.16 -5.57
CA ARG A 46 6.30 6.10 -4.64
C ARG A 46 7.51 5.37 -5.25
N ILE A 47 7.29 4.17 -5.80
CA ILE A 47 8.35 3.38 -6.45
C ILE A 47 8.98 4.12 -7.63
N ARG A 48 8.17 4.79 -8.47
CA ARG A 48 8.68 5.56 -9.62
C ARG A 48 9.52 6.75 -9.17
N CYS A 49 9.10 7.47 -8.14
CA CYS A 49 9.88 8.56 -7.56
C CYS A 49 11.21 8.05 -7.00
N TYR A 50 11.18 7.00 -6.18
CA TYR A 50 12.39 6.38 -5.62
C TYR A 50 13.36 5.94 -6.71
N MET A 51 12.88 5.30 -7.78
CA MET A 51 13.73 4.84 -8.90
C MET A 51 14.30 5.99 -9.75
N LYS A 52 13.59 7.12 -9.85
CA LYS A 52 14.07 8.32 -10.54
C LYS A 52 15.22 8.97 -9.77
N GLU A 53 15.17 8.96 -8.45
CA GLU A 53 16.17 9.52 -7.55
C GLU A 53 17.37 8.57 -7.38
N ASN A 54 17.13 7.27 -7.34
CA ASN A 54 18.14 6.23 -7.08
C ASN A 54 18.68 5.55 -8.34
N LYS A 55 18.76 6.26 -9.48
CA LYS A 55 19.18 5.71 -10.80
C LYS A 55 20.52 4.95 -10.81
N LYS A 56 21.38 5.12 -9.80
CA LYS A 56 22.68 4.46 -9.66
C LYS A 56 22.66 3.19 -8.80
N ALA A 57 21.54 2.84 -8.16
CA ALA A 57 21.41 1.64 -7.32
C ALA A 57 21.17 0.38 -8.17
N GLY A 58 22.09 0.07 -9.08
CA GLY A 58 22.00 -0.89 -10.19
C GLY A 58 21.80 -2.38 -9.86
N LYS A 59 21.10 -2.75 -8.78
CA LYS A 59 20.78 -4.15 -8.43
C LYS A 59 19.30 -4.46 -8.23
N LEU A 60 18.42 -3.47 -8.10
CA LEU A 60 16.99 -3.73 -7.88
C LEU A 60 16.14 -2.76 -8.71
N ASN A 61 15.46 -3.27 -9.74
CA ASN A 61 14.52 -2.48 -10.53
C ASN A 61 13.08 -2.84 -10.17
N LEU A 62 12.55 -2.17 -9.15
CA LEU A 62 11.18 -2.36 -8.64
C LEU A 62 10.10 -1.91 -9.64
N VAL A 63 10.45 -1.14 -10.68
CA VAL A 63 9.50 -0.70 -11.70
C VAL A 63 8.88 -1.90 -12.43
N TYR A 64 9.64 -2.97 -12.62
CA TYR A 64 9.19 -4.17 -13.35
C TYR A 64 8.54 -5.23 -12.46
N GLU A 65 8.59 -5.10 -11.14
CA GLU A 65 7.90 -6.03 -10.25
C GLU A 65 6.40 -5.72 -10.21
N SER A 66 5.55 -6.74 -10.07
CA SER A 66 4.09 -6.57 -9.93
C SER A 66 3.71 -6.08 -8.54
N ASP A 67 2.57 -5.38 -8.41
CA ASP A 67 2.10 -4.86 -7.13
C ASP A 67 1.89 -5.99 -6.12
N ALA A 68 1.30 -7.09 -6.59
CA ALA A 68 1.12 -8.29 -5.80
C ALA A 68 2.44 -8.84 -5.26
N LYS A 69 3.51 -8.89 -6.08
CA LYS A 69 4.82 -9.39 -5.64
C LYS A 69 5.43 -8.48 -4.57
N ILE A 70 5.35 -7.17 -4.77
CA ILE A 70 5.86 -6.17 -3.83
C ILE A 70 5.15 -6.29 -2.48
N LEU A 71 3.81 -6.32 -2.50
CA LEU A 71 3.00 -6.47 -1.30
C LEU A 71 3.21 -7.82 -0.62
N GLN A 72 3.37 -8.90 -1.38
CA GLN A 72 3.64 -10.23 -0.83
C GLN A 72 4.99 -10.28 -0.10
N VAL A 73 6.03 -9.62 -0.62
CA VAL A 73 7.33 -9.55 0.07
C VAL A 73 7.21 -8.84 1.42
N LEU A 74 6.41 -7.77 1.47
CA LEU A 74 6.17 -6.98 2.68
C LEU A 74 5.24 -7.69 3.68
N ASN A 75 4.27 -8.47 3.20
CA ASN A 75 3.34 -9.25 4.03
C ASN A 75 4.03 -10.37 4.83
N ASN A 76 5.32 -10.63 4.61
CA ASN A 76 6.11 -11.59 5.39
C ASN A 76 6.85 -10.93 6.57
N VAL A 77 6.52 -9.70 6.94
CA VAL A 77 7.02 -9.08 8.17
C VAL A 77 6.01 -9.38 9.27
N MET A 78 6.41 -10.21 10.23
CA MET A 78 5.54 -10.63 11.31
C MET A 78 5.66 -9.67 12.49
N GLN A 79 4.52 -9.37 13.12
CA GLN A 79 4.44 -8.62 14.37
C GLN A 79 4.01 -9.57 15.48
N THR A 80 4.84 -9.70 16.52
CA THR A 80 4.54 -10.50 17.70
C THR A 80 4.08 -9.58 18.82
N ARG A 81 2.84 -9.76 19.28
CA ARG A 81 2.27 -8.99 20.40
C ARG A 81 2.64 -9.64 21.73
N PHE A 82 3.18 -8.84 22.65
CA PHE A 82 3.40 -9.22 24.04
C PHE A 82 2.60 -8.31 24.99
N ASN A 83 2.57 -8.66 26.27
CA ASN A 83 1.81 -7.92 27.29
C ASN A 83 2.23 -6.44 27.44
N HIS A 84 3.42 -6.04 26.97
CA HIS A 84 3.98 -4.70 27.16
C HIS A 84 4.52 -4.06 25.86
N GLY A 85 4.11 -4.55 24.69
CA GLY A 85 4.54 -3.97 23.42
C GLY A 85 4.47 -4.94 22.25
N TYR A 86 4.98 -4.48 21.11
CA TYR A 86 5.08 -5.26 19.90
C TYR A 86 6.53 -5.39 19.47
N TYR A 87 6.86 -6.54 18.89
CA TYR A 87 8.15 -6.77 18.25
C TYR A 87 7.92 -7.14 16.80
N PHE A 88 8.65 -6.50 15.90
CA PHE A 88 8.74 -6.93 14.52
C PHE A 88 9.94 -7.85 14.32
N ASP A 89 9.78 -8.84 13.46
CA ASP A 89 10.91 -9.63 12.97
C ASP A 89 11.91 -8.72 12.24
N GLU A 90 13.20 -9.05 12.33
CA GLU A 90 14.26 -8.29 11.68
C GLU A 90 14.01 -8.19 10.17
N VAL A 91 13.91 -6.96 9.67
CA VAL A 91 13.72 -6.68 8.25
C VAL A 91 15.09 -6.52 7.59
N ALA A 92 15.54 -7.56 6.89
CA ALA A 92 16.85 -7.56 6.24
C ALA A 92 16.82 -7.52 4.70
N GLY A 93 17.94 -7.08 4.12
CA GLY A 93 18.26 -7.26 2.71
C GLY A 93 17.33 -6.52 1.74
N LYS A 94 16.68 -7.25 0.82
CA LYS A 94 15.81 -6.63 -0.19
C LYS A 94 14.59 -5.95 0.44
N LYS A 95 14.07 -6.46 1.56
CA LYS A 95 12.87 -5.93 2.24
C LYS A 95 13.04 -4.46 2.64
N ILE A 96 14.19 -4.10 3.20
CA ILE A 96 14.54 -2.70 3.56
C ILE A 96 14.31 -1.75 2.38
N LYS A 97 14.77 -2.15 1.18
CA LYS A 97 14.61 -1.34 -0.04
C LYS A 97 13.15 -1.17 -0.47
N TYR A 98 12.27 -2.13 -0.18
CA TYR A 98 10.84 -1.98 -0.45
C TYR A 98 10.20 -0.97 0.51
N PHE A 99 10.56 -0.99 1.80
CA PHE A 99 10.11 0.00 2.77
C PHE A 99 10.60 1.41 2.42
N GLU A 100 11.89 1.56 2.10
CA GLU A 100 12.47 2.81 1.61
C GLU A 100 11.75 3.32 0.35
N ALA A 101 11.52 2.43 -0.63
CA ALA A 101 10.86 2.81 -1.88
C ALA A 101 9.40 3.22 -1.71
N LEU A 102 8.73 2.72 -0.66
CA LEU A 102 7.38 3.13 -0.27
C LEU A 102 7.38 4.40 0.60
N GLY A 103 8.54 4.80 1.14
CA GLY A 103 8.68 5.91 2.07
C GLY A 103 8.11 5.59 3.45
N VAL A 104 8.16 4.32 3.86
CA VAL A 104 7.68 3.84 5.16
C VAL A 104 8.87 3.49 6.02
N GLY A 105 8.79 3.77 7.33
CA GLY A 105 9.82 3.38 8.29
C GLY A 105 10.07 1.87 8.25
N VAL A 106 11.34 1.48 8.32
CA VAL A 106 11.70 0.06 8.43
C VAL A 106 11.41 -0.36 9.87
N PRO A 107 10.58 -1.40 10.09
CA PRO A 107 10.32 -1.90 11.42
C PRO A 107 11.63 -2.29 12.12
N GLY A 108 11.86 -1.73 13.31
CA GLY A 108 13.05 -2.00 14.10
C GLY A 108 12.96 -3.35 14.83
N ALA A 109 14.08 -4.03 14.99
CA ALA A 109 14.18 -5.18 15.89
C ALA A 109 14.30 -4.67 17.33
N GLY A 110 13.18 -4.56 18.05
CA GLY A 110 13.15 -4.10 19.44
C GLY A 110 11.71 -3.92 19.94
N PRO A 111 11.51 -3.78 21.27
CA PRO A 111 10.20 -3.40 21.79
C PRO A 111 9.94 -1.97 21.36
N GLU A 112 8.93 -1.74 20.53
CA GLU A 112 8.36 -0.41 20.37
C GLU A 112 7.58 -0.11 21.67
N THR A 113 8.09 0.80 22.48
CA THR A 113 7.34 1.34 23.62
C THR A 113 6.22 2.23 23.08
N PRO A 114 5.12 2.45 23.83
CA PRO A 114 4.04 3.33 23.38
C PRO A 114 4.47 4.77 23.02
N GLU A 115 5.69 5.16 23.41
CA GLU A 115 6.29 6.47 23.17
C GLU A 115 6.93 6.60 21.77
N ASP A 116 7.27 5.48 21.11
CA ASP A 116 7.87 5.46 19.76
C ASP A 116 6.84 5.49 18.63
N VAL A 117 5.55 5.34 18.96
CA VAL A 117 4.46 5.54 18.01
C VAL A 117 4.32 7.04 17.78
N GLN A 118 4.89 7.54 16.68
CA GLN A 118 4.50 8.86 16.16
C GLN A 118 2.99 8.87 16.02
N GLU A 119 2.29 9.66 16.84
CA GLU A 119 0.88 9.98 16.63
C GLU A 119 0.79 10.54 15.20
N GLU A 120 0.26 9.74 14.26
CA GLU A 120 -0.26 10.32 13.03
C GLU A 120 -1.27 11.39 13.48
N PRO A 121 -1.18 12.64 13.00
CA PRO A 121 -2.17 13.63 13.33
C PRO A 121 -3.52 13.05 12.91
N GLU A 122 -4.41 12.86 13.90
CA GLU A 122 -5.77 12.41 13.66
C GLU A 122 -6.31 13.23 12.50
N ALA A 123 -6.56 12.58 11.36
CA ALA A 123 -7.17 13.25 10.23
C ALA A 123 -8.48 13.83 10.76
N GLU A 124 -8.58 15.16 10.79
CA GLU A 124 -9.80 15.88 11.16
C GLU A 124 -10.97 15.15 10.51
N THR A 125 -11.84 14.58 11.35
CA THR A 125 -13.07 13.96 10.90
C THR A 125 -13.80 15.02 10.10
N LEU A 126 -13.90 14.85 8.78
CA LEU A 126 -14.80 15.64 7.93
C LEU A 126 -16.24 15.25 8.30
N LEU A 127 -16.69 15.73 9.46
CA LEU A 127 -18.08 15.80 9.84
C LEU A 127 -18.67 17.05 9.18
N GLY A 128 -19.57 16.83 8.23
CA GLY A 128 -20.49 17.87 7.76
C GLY A 128 -20.27 18.31 6.32
N THR A 129 -20.74 17.52 5.38
CA THR A 129 -21.70 18.06 4.41
C THR A 129 -22.82 17.05 4.22
N ASP A 130 -24.00 17.44 4.71
CA ASP A 130 -25.25 16.80 4.36
C ASP A 130 -25.39 16.80 2.84
N ILE A 131 -25.28 15.62 2.22
CA ILE A 131 -25.75 15.39 0.87
C ILE A 131 -27.22 15.03 1.01
N GLU A 132 -28.09 16.03 0.92
CA GLU A 132 -29.50 15.82 0.66
C GLU A 132 -29.64 15.14 -0.73
N ILE A 133 -30.26 13.96 -0.76
CA ILE A 133 -30.77 13.30 -1.97
C ILE A 133 -32.24 13.66 -2.11
#